data_AF-A0A955Z359-F1
#
_entry.id   AF-A0A955Z359-F1
#
_cell.length_a   1.000
_cell.length_b   1.000
_cell.length_c   1.000
_cell.angle_alpha   90.00
_cell.angle_beta   90.00
_cell.angle_gamma   90.00
#
_symmetry.space_group_name_H-M   'P 1'
#
loop_
_entity.id
_entity.type
_entity.pdbx_description
1 polymer ?
#
loop_
_entity_poly.entity_id
_entity_poly.type
_entity_poly.pdbx_seq_one_letter_code
_entity_poly.pdbx_strand_id
1 'polypeptide(L)' 'MDGCVRGATRCSSNTAEICDADGSYHELADCDDVSERSGVPFFCAYVDETTEDGHITGHTCVPASEADAAAGGGR' A
#
# COMPACT_ATOMS: atom_id res chain seq x y z
N MET A 1 6.08 7.11 22.65
CA MET A 1 4.87 7.31 21.83
C MET A 1 5.18 6.66 20.52
N ASP A 2 4.57 5.51 20.26
CA ASP A 2 4.63 4.80 18.99
C ASP A 2 3.74 5.54 17.97
N GLY A 3 4.07 6.82 17.74
CA GLY A 3 3.48 7.64 16.69
C GLY A 3 4.14 7.28 15.37
N CYS A 4 3.37 7.24 14.30
CA CYS A 4 3.90 6.98 12.97
C CYS A 4 4.53 8.24 12.36
N VAL A 5 5.39 8.06 11.36
CA VAL A 5 5.98 9.18 10.61
C VAL A 5 4.95 9.68 9.61
N ARG A 6 4.64 10.98 9.60
CA ARG A 6 3.69 11.57 8.64
C ARG A 6 4.04 11.16 7.20
N GLY A 7 3.07 10.58 6.50
CA GLY A 7 3.24 10.05 5.15
C GLY A 7 3.81 8.64 5.08
N ALA A 8 4.14 8.00 6.21
CA ALA A 8 4.42 6.57 6.24
C ALA A 8 3.16 5.81 5.92
N THR A 9 3.24 4.91 4.95
CA THR A 9 2.17 3.99 4.59
C THR A 9 2.46 2.60 5.16
N ARG A 10 1.43 1.80 5.44
CA ARG A 10 1.58 0.40 5.81
C ARG A 10 0.39 -0.43 5.31
N CYS A 11 0.57 -1.72 5.23
CA CYS A 11 -0.53 -2.66 5.05
C CYS A 11 -1.01 -3.16 6.41
N SER A 12 -2.30 -2.95 6.69
CA SER A 12 -3.01 -3.61 7.77
C SER A 12 -3.89 -4.70 7.17
N SER A 13 -3.41 -5.94 7.23
CA SER A 13 -4.04 -7.07 6.52
C SER A 13 -4.12 -6.80 5.01
N ASN A 14 -5.30 -6.43 4.49
CA ASN A 14 -5.50 -6.08 3.07
C ASN A 14 -5.90 -4.62 2.86
N THR A 15 -5.71 -3.78 3.87
CA THR A 15 -6.06 -2.37 3.84
C THR A 15 -4.78 -1.54 3.85
N ALA A 16 -4.61 -0.66 2.86
CA ALA A 16 -3.54 0.32 2.85
C ALA A 16 -3.90 1.45 3.82
N GLU A 17 -3.05 1.66 4.83
CA GLU A 17 -3.17 2.74 5.79
C GLU A 17 -2.06 3.78 5.59
N ILE A 18 -2.37 5.05 5.82
CA ILE A 18 -1.42 6.15 5.81
C ILE A 18 -1.33 6.80 7.18
N CYS A 19 -0.14 7.20 7.57
CA CYS A 19 0.09 7.99 8.76
C CYS A 19 -0.24 9.46 8.50
N ASP A 20 -1.25 9.96 9.18
CA ASP A 20 -1.64 11.35 9.13
C ASP A 20 -0.74 12.27 9.97
N ALA A 21 -1.03 13.57 9.88
CA ALA A 21 -0.31 14.62 10.62
C ALA A 21 -0.39 14.42 12.15
N ASP A 22 -1.47 13.80 12.61
CA ASP A 22 -1.73 13.49 14.01
C ASP A 22 -0.91 12.29 14.52
N GLY A 23 -0.11 11.66 13.66
CA GLY A 23 0.71 10.50 14.02
C GLY A 23 -0.11 9.23 14.24
N SER A 24 -1.31 9.19 13.66
CA SER A 24 -2.24 8.05 13.66
C SER A 24 -2.35 7.48 12.26
N TYR A 25 -2.44 6.15 12.15
CA TYR A 25 -2.74 5.51 10.89
C TYR A 25 -4.23 5.59 10.61
N HIS A 26 -4.57 6.03 9.41
CA HIS A 26 -5.92 6.01 8.88
C HIS A 26 -5.98 5.17 7.61
N GLU A 27 -7.13 4.57 7.37
CA GLU A 27 -7.42 3.87 6.12
C GLU A 27 -7.28 4.84 4.94
N LEU A 28 -6.36 4.50 4.04
CA LEU A 28 -6.19 5.18 2.75
C LEU A 28 -7.04 4.47 1.68
N ALA A 29 -6.96 3.14 1.63
CA ALA A 29 -7.71 2.32 0.69
C ALA A 29 -7.89 0.89 1.22
N ASP A 30 -9.10 0.37 1.18
CA ASP A 30 -9.36 -1.05 1.41
C ASP A 30 -9.26 -1.85 0.10
N CYS A 31 -8.29 -2.75 0.01
CA CYS A 31 -8.04 -3.46 -1.24
C CYS A 31 -9.07 -4.58 -1.47
N ASP A 32 -9.82 -5.01 -0.45
CA ASP A 32 -10.94 -5.95 -0.61
C ASP A 32 -12.09 -5.24 -1.34
N ASP A 33 -12.49 -4.05 -0.88
CA ASP A 33 -13.46 -3.20 -1.55
C ASP A 33 -13.04 -2.85 -3.00
N VAL A 34 -11.76 -2.52 -3.21
CA VAL A 34 -11.24 -2.25 -4.57
C VAL A 34 -11.33 -3.48 -5.46
N SER A 35 -11.10 -4.67 -4.89
CA SER A 35 -11.22 -5.95 -5.60
C SER A 35 -12.65 -6.21 -6.06
N GLU A 36 -13.61 -6.03 -5.15
CA GLU A 36 -15.04 -6.21 -5.44
C GLU A 36 -15.51 -5.22 -6.53
N ARG A 37 -15.04 -3.97 -6.45
CA ARG A 37 -15.43 -2.91 -7.39
C ARG A 37 -14.79 -3.05 -8.77
N SER A 38 -13.56 -3.54 -8.84
CA SER A 38 -12.85 -3.73 -10.11
C SER A 38 -13.12 -5.09 -10.76
N GLY A 39 -13.57 -6.08 -9.99
CA GLY A 39 -13.78 -7.45 -10.46
C GLY A 39 -12.49 -8.25 -10.66
N VAL A 40 -11.36 -7.77 -10.13
CA VAL A 40 -10.06 -8.46 -10.11
C VAL A 40 -9.47 -8.38 -8.71
N PRO A 41 -8.70 -9.38 -8.24
CA PRO A 41 -8.13 -9.36 -6.90
C PRO A 41 -7.03 -8.29 -6.78
N PHE A 42 -7.14 -7.45 -5.76
CA PHE A 42 -6.14 -6.48 -5.31
C PHE A 42 -5.68 -6.83 -3.90
N PHE A 43 -4.39 -6.65 -3.67
CA PHE A 43 -3.77 -6.84 -2.38
C PHE A 43 -2.97 -5.62 -1.97
N CYS A 44 -2.93 -5.38 -0.66
CA CYS A 44 -2.03 -4.37 -0.15
C CYS A 44 -0.59 -4.88 -0.24
N ALA A 45 0.23 -4.21 -1.05
CA ALA A 45 1.65 -4.53 -1.18
C ALA A 45 2.52 -3.27 -1.12
N TYR A 46 3.79 -3.47 -0.81
CA TYR A 46 4.79 -2.41 -0.90
C TYR A 46 5.24 -2.26 -2.36
N VAL A 47 5.13 -1.06 -2.89
CA VAL A 47 5.68 -0.67 -4.19
C VAL A 47 6.88 0.24 -3.95
N ASP A 48 7.95 -0.11 -4.63
CA ASP A 48 9.19 0.63 -4.74
C ASP A 48 9.50 0.73 -6.22
N GLU A 49 8.95 1.75 -6.86
CA GLU A 49 9.08 1.92 -8.30
C GLU A 49 9.76 3.25 -8.61
N THR A 50 10.79 3.20 -9.44
CA THR A 50 11.45 4.41 -9.94
C THR A 50 10.91 4.69 -11.33
N THR A 51 10.03 5.68 -11.44
CA THR A 51 9.48 6.17 -12.70
C THR A 51 10.32 7.33 -13.22
N GLU A 52 10.16 7.68 -14.50
CA GLU A 52 10.84 8.84 -15.11
C GLU A 52 10.50 10.18 -14.42
N ASP A 53 9.32 10.25 -13.80
CA ASP A 53 8.82 11.41 -13.04
C ASP A 53 9.18 11.39 -11.55
N GLY A 54 9.80 10.32 -11.06
CA GLY A 54 10.24 10.19 -9.68
C GLY A 54 10.06 8.81 -9.09
N HIS A 55 10.47 8.68 -7.84
CA HIS A 55 10.39 7.44 -7.09
C HIS A 55 9.10 7.41 -6.28
N ILE A 56 8.28 6.40 -6.54
CA ILE A 56 7.06 6.11 -5.78
C ILE A 56 7.43 5.01 -4.80
N THR A 57 7.38 5.33 -3.51
CA THR A 57 7.63 4.36 -2.45
C THR A 57 6.50 4.38 -1.43
N GLY A 58 5.89 3.22 -1.20
CA GLY A 58 4.82 3.10 -0.20
C GLY A 58 4.02 1.81 -0.32
N HIS A 59 3.08 1.65 0.61
CA HIS A 59 2.11 0.56 0.60
C HIS A 59 0.82 1.05 -0.05
N THR A 60 0.34 0.33 -1.05
CA THR A 60 -0.88 0.66 -1.78
C THR A 60 -1.57 -0.61 -2.27
N CYS A 61 -2.80 -0.47 -2.77
CA CYS A 61 -3.51 -1.55 -3.41
C CYS A 61 -2.97 -1.77 -4.82
N VAL A 62 -2.38 -2.94 -5.04
CA VAL A 62 -1.92 -3.39 -6.36
C VAL A 62 -2.67 -4.66 -6.74
N PRO A 63 -2.96 -4.88 -8.03
CA PRO A 63 -3.62 -6.10 -8.47
C PRO A 63 -2.74 -7.30 -8.17
N ALA A 64 -3.34 -8.47 -7.96
CA ALA A 64 -2.64 -9.68 -7.54
C ALA A 64 -1.43 -10.02 -8.42
N SER A 65 -1.57 -9.83 -9.74
CA SER A 65 -0.50 -10.05 -10.72
C SER A 65 0.75 -9.22 -10.44
N GLU A 66 0.59 -8.03 -9.85
CA GLU A 66 1.67 -7.12 -9.46
C GLU A 66 2.09 -7.33 -8.00
N ALA A 67 1.16 -7.70 -7.11
CA ALA A 67 1.45 -8.07 -5.73
C ALA A 67 2.43 -9.25 -5.64
N ASP A 68 2.24 -10.27 -6.48
CA ASP A 68 3.14 -11.42 -6.59
C ASP A 68 4.55 -11.01 -7.06
N ALA A 69 4.64 -10.01 -7.95
CA ALA A 69 5.91 -9.49 -8.44
C ALA A 69 6.63 -8.65 -7.36
N ALA A 70 5.88 -7.85 -6.60
CA ALA A 70 6.40 -7.03 -5.51
C ALA A 70 6.87 -7.86 -4.30
N ALA A 71 6.17 -8.95 -3.97
CA ALA A 71 6.55 -9.87 -2.89
C ALA A 71 7.85 -10.66 -3.19
N GLY A 72 8.25 -10.75 -4.46
CA GLY A 72 9.46 -11.47 -4.92
C GLY A 72 10.79 -10.73 -4.71
N GLY A 73 10.75 -9.48 -4.22
CA GLY A 73 11.91 -8.58 -4.14
C GLY A 73 12.74 -8.60 -2.85
N GLY A 74 12.45 -9.47 -1.88
CA GLY A 74 13.16 -9.52 -0.60
C GLY A 74 13.86 -10.85 -0.34
N ARG A 75 15.15 -10.96 -0.67
CA ARG A 75 16.06 -11.96 -0.08
C ARG A 75 17.35 -11.28 0.37
#